data_AF-A0A2E8KKS8-F1
#
_entry.id   AF-A0A2E8KKS8-F1
#
_cell.length_a   1.000
_cell.length_b   1.000
_cell.length_c   1.000
_cell.angle_alpha   90.00
_cell.angle_beta   90.00
_cell.angle_gamma   90.00
#
_symmetry.space_group_name_H-M   'P 1'
#
loop_
_entity.id
_entity.type
_entity.pdbx_description
1 polymer ?
#
loop_
_entity_poly.entity_id
_entity_poly.type
_entity_poly.pdbx_seq_one_letter_code
_entity_poly.pdbx_strand_id
1 'polypeptide(L)'
;MVIPNSQPSDQDSTLGSAIVNDVSSLQSSSIDLLGPPVENDLVASNLAGRSTESPTARLIARLWQELEHGGEVELHIAGSSRPILPQFFERKWSEGTHALFARQEPDGSITLEAVAWESIQRVVVRKVQGLPDGMFLDEGET
;
A
#
# COMPACT_ATOMS: atom_id res chain seq x y z
N MET A 1 -30.61 34.82 -32.76
CA MET A 1 -29.47 35.06 -33.66
C MET A 1 -29.27 36.57 -33.77
N VAL A 2 -28.26 37.12 -33.10
CA VAL A 2 -27.64 38.44 -33.36
C VAL A 2 -26.36 38.55 -32.51
N ILE A 3 -25.24 38.84 -33.18
CA ILE A 3 -23.98 39.43 -32.64
C ILE A 3 -23.55 40.44 -33.74
N PRO A 4 -23.02 41.65 -33.45
CA PRO A 4 -21.63 41.83 -32.98
C PRO A 4 -21.30 43.11 -32.14
N ASN A 5 -20.05 43.13 -31.64
CA ASN A 5 -19.11 44.26 -31.43
C ASN A 5 -19.41 45.44 -30.47
N SER A 6 -18.49 45.70 -29.51
CA SER A 6 -17.40 46.70 -29.67
C SER A 6 -16.53 46.85 -28.39
N GLN A 7 -15.22 46.98 -28.58
CA GLN A 7 -14.13 47.19 -27.60
C GLN A 7 -13.93 48.70 -27.26
N PRO A 8 -13.15 49.08 -26.22
CA PRO A 8 -11.71 49.45 -26.38
C PRO A 8 -10.81 48.93 -25.21
N SER A 9 -9.57 48.44 -25.41
CA SER A 9 -8.27 49.17 -25.52
C SER A 9 -8.00 50.10 -24.33
N ASP A 10 -6.92 50.08 -23.54
CA ASP A 10 -5.54 49.58 -23.64
C ASP A 10 -4.97 49.46 -22.21
N GLN A 11 -4.18 48.42 -21.87
CA GLN A 11 -3.14 48.52 -20.83
C GLN A 11 -1.95 47.61 -21.17
N ASP A 12 -0.99 48.27 -21.82
CA ASP A 12 0.45 48.31 -21.53
C ASP A 12 1.24 47.01 -21.37
N SER A 13 2.22 46.87 -22.27
CA SER A 13 3.22 45.81 -22.28
C SER A 13 4.31 46.12 -21.26
N THR A 14 4.57 45.21 -20.33
CA THR A 14 5.85 45.16 -19.64
C THR A 14 6.46 43.77 -19.70
N LEU A 15 7.60 43.74 -20.39
CA LEU A 15 8.64 42.72 -20.45
C LEU A 15 8.95 42.08 -19.09
N GLY A 16 9.34 40.80 -19.12
CA GLY A 16 10.13 40.25 -18.02
C GLY A 16 10.16 38.72 -17.93
N SER A 17 10.96 38.09 -18.78
CA SER A 17 11.49 36.75 -18.49
C SER A 17 12.31 36.78 -17.21
N ALA A 18 12.02 35.89 -16.26
CA ALA A 18 12.99 35.44 -15.25
C ALA A 18 12.55 34.10 -14.66
N ILE A 19 13.06 33.01 -15.25
CA ILE A 19 13.23 31.75 -14.52
C ILE A 19 14.49 31.97 -13.69
N VAL A 20 14.33 32.26 -12.40
CA VAL A 20 15.38 32.08 -11.40
C VAL A 20 14.74 31.43 -10.19
N ASN A 21 15.13 30.19 -9.91
CA ASN A 21 15.05 29.70 -8.55
C ASN A 21 16.32 28.91 -8.29
N ASP A 22 17.23 29.59 -7.61
CA ASP A 22 18.41 29.07 -6.95
C ASP A 22 18.09 27.81 -6.13
N VAL A 23 18.86 26.75 -6.36
CA VAL A 23 19.06 25.72 -5.36
C VAL A 23 20.55 25.62 -5.04
N SER A 24 20.86 26.15 -3.87
CA SER A 24 21.94 25.81 -2.94
C SER A 24 23.20 25.16 -3.52
N SER A 25 24.25 25.97 -3.49
CA SER A 25 25.66 25.60 -3.38
C SER A 25 25.89 24.24 -2.70
N LEU A 26 26.33 23.24 -3.48
CA LEU A 26 27.03 22.09 -2.93
C LEU A 26 28.46 22.51 -2.62
N GLN A 27 28.76 22.60 -1.33
CA GLN A 27 30.10 22.81 -0.80
C GLN A 27 31.01 21.68 -1.30
N SER A 28 32.03 22.04 -2.08
CA SER A 28 33.23 21.22 -2.26
C SER A 28 34.02 21.25 -0.95
N SER A 29 33.86 20.23 -0.12
CA SER A 29 34.77 19.97 0.99
C SER A 29 35.85 19.00 0.51
N SER A 30 37.02 19.55 0.19
CA SER A 30 38.27 18.79 0.16
C SER A 30 38.53 18.23 1.56
N ILE A 31 38.68 16.92 1.68
CA ILE A 31 39.28 16.27 2.85
C ILE A 31 40.38 15.35 2.33
N ASP A 32 41.61 15.72 2.65
CA ASP A 32 42.80 14.90 2.51
C ASP A 32 43.44 14.85 3.90
N LEU A 33 43.09 13.84 4.70
CA LEU A 33 43.88 13.45 5.87
C LEU A 33 43.57 12.00 6.26
N LEU A 34 44.58 11.17 6.07
CA LEU A 34 44.65 9.72 6.27
C LEU A 34 44.16 9.27 7.66
N GLY A 35 43.22 8.32 7.70
CA GLY A 35 42.87 7.47 8.84
C GLY A 35 42.63 6.03 8.34
N PRO A 36 42.92 4.98 9.15
CA PRO A 36 42.94 3.59 8.68
C PRO A 36 41.54 3.12 8.26
N PRO A 37 41.44 2.14 7.34
CA PRO A 37 40.16 1.68 6.83
C PRO A 37 39.42 0.98 7.97
N VAL A 38 38.40 1.63 8.51
CA VAL A 38 37.42 0.94 9.34
C VAL A 38 36.53 0.18 8.36
N GLU A 39 36.92 -1.05 8.07
CA GLU A 39 36.10 -2.06 7.41
C GLU A 39 34.89 -2.33 8.32
N ASN A 40 33.86 -1.49 8.22
CA ASN A 40 32.66 -1.61 9.03
C ASN A 40 31.44 -1.81 8.12
N ASP A 41 31.15 -3.09 7.90
CA ASP A 41 29.79 -3.64 7.71
C ASP A 41 28.88 -3.05 6.63
N LEU A 42 29.39 -2.81 5.42
CA LEU A 42 28.53 -2.67 4.23
C LEU A 42 27.89 -4.00 3.76
N VAL A 43 28.01 -5.08 4.53
CA VAL A 43 27.27 -6.33 4.28
C VAL A 43 25.78 -6.24 4.67
N ALA A 44 25.33 -5.16 5.32
CA ALA A 44 23.92 -4.98 5.68
C ALA A 44 23.02 -4.44 4.54
N SER A 45 23.55 -4.18 3.34
CA SER A 45 22.73 -3.73 2.20
C SER A 45 22.24 -4.87 1.29
N ASN A 46 22.66 -6.12 1.54
CA ASN A 46 22.26 -7.29 0.75
C ASN A 46 21.04 -8.06 1.28
N LEU A 47 20.32 -7.51 2.27
CA LEU A 47 18.98 -8.00 2.67
C LEU A 47 17.83 -7.32 1.92
N ALA A 48 18.11 -6.26 1.15
CA ALA A 48 17.12 -5.49 0.39
C ALA A 48 16.52 -6.23 -0.83
N GLY A 49 16.84 -7.50 -1.05
CA GLY A 49 16.41 -8.28 -2.22
C GLY A 49 15.55 -9.50 -1.93
N ARG A 50 15.23 -9.77 -0.65
CA ARG A 50 14.28 -10.82 -0.28
C ARG A 50 13.00 -10.12 0.12
N SER A 51 12.11 -9.90 -0.83
CA SER A 51 10.72 -9.51 -0.57
C SER A 51 10.08 -10.64 0.23
N THR A 52 10.39 -10.69 1.52
CA THR A 52 9.89 -11.68 2.45
C THR A 52 8.45 -11.27 2.66
N GLU A 53 7.55 -11.91 1.91
CA GLU A 53 6.10 -11.69 2.01
C GLU A 53 5.70 -11.61 3.49
N SER A 54 4.92 -10.58 3.84
CA SER A 54 4.40 -10.40 5.19
C SER A 54 3.72 -11.70 5.66
N PRO A 55 4.04 -12.22 6.87
CA PRO A 55 3.37 -13.40 7.41
C PRO A 55 1.84 -13.25 7.42
N THR A 56 1.35 -12.04 7.71
CA THR A 56 -0.06 -11.68 7.66
C THR A 56 -0.61 -11.76 6.24
N ALA A 57 0.14 -11.28 5.24
CA ALA A 57 -0.26 -11.37 3.83
C ALA A 57 -0.41 -12.84 3.37
N ARG A 58 0.52 -13.70 3.79
CA ARG A 58 0.47 -15.13 3.47
C ARG A 58 -0.73 -15.81 4.12
N LEU A 59 -0.99 -15.50 5.39
CA LEU A 59 -2.15 -16.04 6.11
C LEU A 59 -3.46 -15.59 5.46
N ILE A 60 -3.60 -14.28 5.20
CA ILE A 60 -4.81 -13.73 4.59
C ILE A 60 -5.06 -14.33 3.23
N ALA A 61 -4.04 -14.49 2.38
CA ALA A 61 -4.25 -15.10 1.08
C ALA A 61 -4.68 -16.57 1.13
N ARG A 62 -4.24 -17.33 2.13
CA ARG A 62 -4.74 -18.69 2.37
C ARG A 62 -6.19 -18.67 2.83
N LEU A 63 -6.51 -17.84 3.83
CA LEU A 63 -7.89 -17.67 4.31
C LEU A 63 -8.82 -17.16 3.21
N TRP A 64 -8.28 -16.39 2.25
CA TRP A 64 -9.04 -15.87 1.13
C TRP A 64 -9.50 -16.96 0.16
N GLN A 65 -8.74 -18.04 0.02
CA GLN A 65 -9.16 -19.19 -0.79
C GLN A 65 -10.42 -19.84 -0.22
N GLU A 66 -10.67 -19.72 1.08
CA GLU A 66 -11.88 -20.26 1.72
C GLU A 66 -13.15 -19.47 1.39
N LEU A 67 -13.03 -18.25 0.84
CA LEU A 67 -14.20 -17.53 0.31
C LEU A 67 -14.86 -18.28 -0.85
N GLU A 68 -14.12 -19.12 -1.59
CA GLU A 68 -14.66 -19.96 -2.65
C GLU A 68 -15.70 -20.98 -2.11
N HIS A 69 -15.65 -21.29 -0.81
CA HIS A 69 -16.60 -22.16 -0.11
C HIS A 69 -17.78 -21.41 0.53
N GLY A 70 -17.99 -20.14 0.17
CA GLY A 70 -19.07 -19.30 0.69
C GLY A 70 -18.74 -18.58 2.00
N GLY A 71 -17.45 -18.55 2.37
CA GLY A 71 -16.97 -17.79 3.51
C GLY A 71 -17.19 -16.28 3.36
N GLU A 72 -17.03 -15.53 4.44
CA GLU A 72 -16.92 -14.07 4.42
C GLU A 72 -15.75 -13.67 5.32
N VAL A 73 -14.86 -12.80 4.84
CA VAL A 73 -13.70 -12.36 5.62
C VAL A 73 -14.02 -11.03 6.31
N GLU A 74 -13.77 -11.00 7.62
CA GLU A 74 -13.92 -9.84 8.49
C GLU A 74 -12.55 -9.49 9.06
N LEU A 75 -12.09 -8.26 8.82
CA LEU A 75 -10.78 -7.78 9.25
C LEU A 75 -10.94 -6.71 10.33
N HIS A 76 -10.27 -6.90 11.45
CA HIS A 76 -10.21 -5.92 12.54
C HIS A 76 -8.90 -5.16 12.46
N ILE A 77 -9.01 -3.85 12.26
CA ILE A 77 -7.87 -2.95 12.08
C ILE A 77 -7.58 -2.22 13.39
N ALA A 78 -6.31 -2.09 13.72
CA ALA A 78 -5.83 -1.37 14.89
C ALA A 78 -6.35 0.07 14.90
N GLY A 79 -6.97 0.46 16.02
CA GLY A 79 -7.53 1.81 16.16
C GLY A 79 -8.86 2.04 15.43
N SER A 80 -9.36 1.08 14.67
CA SER A 80 -10.71 1.12 14.09
C SER A 80 -11.72 0.47 15.02
N SER A 81 -12.85 1.13 15.25
CA SER A 81 -13.94 0.61 16.09
C SER A 81 -14.85 -0.38 15.37
N ARG A 82 -14.78 -0.44 14.04
CA ARG A 82 -15.58 -1.33 13.21
C ARG A 82 -14.67 -2.16 12.32
N PRO A 83 -14.96 -3.47 12.16
CA PRO A 83 -14.24 -4.27 11.19
C PRO A 83 -14.61 -3.85 9.77
N ILE A 84 -13.69 -4.11 8.84
CA ILE A 84 -13.98 -4.02 7.41
C ILE A 84 -14.42 -5.39 6.90
N LEU A 85 -15.41 -5.38 6.00
CA LEU A 85 -15.97 -6.56 5.35
C LEU A 85 -15.68 -6.48 3.85
N PRO A 86 -14.43 -6.73 3.45
CA PRO A 86 -14.02 -6.69 2.06
C PRO A 86 -14.69 -7.82 1.25
N GLN A 87 -15.05 -7.49 0.01
CA GLN A 87 -15.60 -8.45 -0.96
C GLN A 87 -14.53 -8.93 -1.94
N PHE A 88 -13.48 -8.12 -2.14
CA PHE A 88 -12.39 -8.41 -3.06
C PHE A 88 -11.04 -8.18 -2.39
N PHE A 89 -10.04 -8.96 -2.79
CA PHE A 89 -8.64 -8.86 -2.39
C PHE A 89 -7.78 -9.14 -3.61
N GLU A 90 -6.81 -8.27 -3.88
CA GLU A 90 -5.88 -8.44 -5.00
C GLU A 90 -4.47 -8.72 -4.48
N ARG A 91 -4.06 -9.99 -4.55
CA ARG A 91 -2.78 -10.44 -3.98
C ARG A 91 -1.57 -9.79 -4.65
N LYS A 92 -1.60 -9.56 -5.96
CA LYS A 92 -0.46 -8.97 -6.69
C LYS A 92 -0.25 -7.50 -6.34
N TRP A 93 -1.33 -6.80 -6.00
CA TRP A 93 -1.27 -5.38 -5.60
C TRP A 93 -1.03 -5.21 -4.11
N SER A 94 -1.04 -6.33 -3.37
CA SER A 94 -0.82 -6.39 -1.94
C SER A 94 0.60 -6.85 -1.59
N GLU A 95 1.52 -6.76 -2.54
CA GLU A 95 2.93 -7.03 -2.31
C GLU A 95 3.56 -5.88 -1.50
N GLY A 96 4.43 -6.21 -0.54
CA GLY A 96 5.10 -5.22 0.31
C GLY A 96 4.41 -5.00 1.65
N THR A 97 4.09 -3.74 1.98
CA THR A 97 3.67 -3.33 3.34
C THR A 97 2.15 -3.23 3.54
N HIS A 98 1.37 -3.22 2.46
CA HIS A 98 -0.08 -3.03 2.53
C HIS A 98 -0.84 -4.10 1.75
N ALA A 99 -2.06 -4.35 2.21
CA ALA A 99 -3.11 -5.09 1.55
C ALA A 99 -3.99 -4.13 0.76
N LEU A 100 -4.44 -4.54 -0.43
CA LEU A 100 -5.51 -3.85 -1.14
C LEU A 100 -6.80 -4.67 -1.08
N PHE A 101 -7.82 -4.07 -0.48
CA PHE A 101 -9.16 -4.61 -0.40
C PHE A 101 -10.14 -3.75 -1.19
N ALA A 102 -11.21 -4.36 -1.65
CA ALA A 102 -12.34 -3.63 -2.22
C ALA A 102 -13.68 -4.15 -1.70
N ARG A 103 -14.68 -3.28 -1.71
CA ARG A 103 -16.07 -3.64 -1.44
C ARG A 103 -17.00 -2.83 -2.33
N GLN A 104 -18.11 -3.44 -2.73
CA GLN A 104 -19.18 -2.72 -3.41
C GLN A 104 -20.11 -2.10 -2.37
N GLU A 105 -20.37 -0.80 -2.52
CA GLU A 105 -21.31 -0.04 -1.71
C GLU A 105 -22.76 -0.24 -2.22
N PRO A 106 -23.79 0.04 -1.39
CA PRO A 106 -25.19 -0.12 -1.78
C PRO A 106 -25.63 0.73 -2.99
N ASP A 107 -24.92 1.83 -3.27
CA ASP A 107 -25.16 2.69 -4.43
C ASP A 107 -24.50 2.18 -5.73
N GLY A 108 -23.83 1.03 -5.66
CA GLY A 108 -23.12 0.40 -6.77
C GLY A 108 -21.69 0.90 -6.97
N SER A 109 -21.24 1.90 -6.20
CA SER A 109 -19.84 2.35 -6.22
C SER A 109 -18.90 1.33 -5.58
N ILE A 110 -17.60 1.43 -5.89
CA ILE A 110 -16.56 0.55 -5.33
C ILE A 110 -15.66 1.37 -4.42
N THR A 111 -15.54 0.94 -3.17
CA THR A 111 -14.56 1.47 -2.22
C THR A 111 -13.32 0.60 -2.26
N LEU A 112 -12.15 1.23 -2.46
CA LEU A 112 -10.84 0.61 -2.36
C LEU A 112 -10.16 1.04 -1.06
N GLU A 113 -9.70 0.08 -0.27
CA GLU A 113 -9.05 0.32 1.03
C GLU A 113 -7.66 -0.33 1.04
N ALA A 114 -6.62 0.50 1.16
CA ALA A 114 -5.25 0.05 1.38
C ALA A 114 -4.97 -0.03 2.87
N VAL A 115 -4.72 -1.24 3.38
CA VAL A 115 -4.58 -1.52 4.81
C VAL A 115 -3.19 -2.05 5.08
N ALA A 116 -2.46 -1.40 5.97
CA ALA A 116 -1.11 -1.82 6.31
C ALA A 116 -1.12 -3.18 7.05
N TRP A 117 -0.25 -4.11 6.66
CA TRP A 117 -0.31 -5.50 7.12
C TRP A 117 -0.21 -5.67 8.63
N GLU A 118 0.60 -4.83 9.26
CA GLU A 118 0.85 -4.76 10.70
C GLU A 118 -0.27 -4.09 11.49
N SER A 119 -1.20 -3.39 10.82
CA SER A 119 -2.39 -2.84 11.43
C SER A 119 -3.52 -3.88 11.60
N ILE A 120 -3.45 -5.01 10.89
CA ILE A 120 -4.47 -6.07 10.99
C ILE A 120 -4.25 -6.85 12.28
N GLN A 121 -5.15 -6.67 13.25
CA GLN A 121 -5.05 -7.31 14.56
C GLN A 121 -5.74 -8.69 14.61
N ARG A 122 -6.81 -8.86 13.83
CA ARG A 122 -7.59 -10.09 13.82
C ARG A 122 -8.25 -10.29 12.46
N VAL A 123 -8.23 -11.53 12.00
CA VAL A 123 -8.94 -12.00 10.80
C VAL A 123 -9.95 -13.03 11.25
N VAL A 124 -11.21 -12.87 10.82
CA VAL A 124 -12.29 -13.83 11.09
C VAL A 124 -12.88 -14.25 9.75
N VAL A 125 -12.95 -15.55 9.50
CA VAL A 125 -13.70 -16.09 8.36
C VAL A 125 -15.03 -16.64 8.88
N ARG A 126 -16.13 -16.14 8.35
CA ARG A 126 -17.50 -16.49 8.74
C ARG A 126 -18.14 -17.34 7.66
N LYS A 127 -19.26 -17.99 7.99
CA LYS A 127 -20.11 -18.74 7.03
C LYS A 127 -19.41 -19.88 6.28
N VAL A 128 -18.26 -20.36 6.78
CA VAL A 128 -17.58 -21.52 6.22
C VAL A 128 -18.45 -22.76 6.43
N GLN A 129 -18.85 -23.43 5.34
CA GLN A 129 -19.78 -24.58 5.36
C GLN A 129 -19.15 -25.86 5.92
N GLY A 130 -17.82 -25.92 6.04
CA GLY A 130 -17.06 -27.02 6.63
C GLY A 130 -15.61 -26.60 6.88
N LEU A 131 -14.93 -27.23 7.85
CA LEU A 131 -13.50 -26.97 8.05
C LEU A 131 -12.72 -27.55 6.85
N PRO A 132 -11.75 -26.81 6.28
CA PRO A 132 -11.03 -27.29 5.12
C PRO A 132 -10.18 -28.51 5.45
N ASP A 133 -10.24 -29.54 4.60
CA ASP A 133 -9.43 -30.74 4.74
C ASP A 133 -7.94 -30.38 4.80
N GLY A 134 -7.23 -30.90 5.80
CA GLY A 134 -5.80 -30.64 5.96
C GLY A 134 -5.44 -29.31 6.66
N MET A 135 -6.41 -28.44 6.98
CA MET A 135 -6.12 -27.18 7.69
C MET A 135 -5.84 -27.39 9.19
N PHE A 136 -6.48 -28.40 9.77
CA PHE A 136 -6.33 -28.81 11.17
C PHE A 136 -6.31 -30.34 11.22
N LEU A 137 -5.21 -30.96 10.78
CA LEU A 137 -5.07 -32.41 10.99
C LEU A 137 -4.79 -32.66 12.48
N ASP A 138 -5.65 -33.46 13.11
CA ASP A 138 -5.39 -34.04 14.42
C ASP A 138 -4.20 -34.99 14.32
N GLU A 139 -3.21 -34.83 15.20
CA GLU A 139 -2.25 -35.88 15.52
C GLU A 139 -3.02 -37.05 16.15
N GLY A 140 -3.41 -38.04 15.35
CA GLY A 140 -4.17 -39.17 15.88
C GLY A 140 -4.53 -40.24 14.88
N GLU A 141 -3.56 -40.85 14.20
CA GLU A 141 -3.74 -42.20 13.63
C GLU A 141 -3.11 -43.25 14.55
N THR A 142 -4.02 -43.91 15.28
CA THR A 142 -4.07 -45.30 15.79
C THR A 142 -3.00 -45.82 16.75
#